data_AF-F3GGR7-F1
#
_entry.id   AF-F3GGR7-F1
#
_cell.length_a   1.000
_cell.length_b   1.000
_cell.length_c   1.000
_cell.angle_alpha   90.00
_cell.angle_beta   90.00
_cell.angle_gamma   90.00
#
_symmetry.space_group_name_H-M   'P 1'
#
loop_
_entity.id
_entity.type
_entity.pdbx_description
1 polymer ?
#
loop_
_entity_poly.entity_id
_entity_poly.type
_entity_poly.pdbx_seq_one_letter_code
_entity_poly.pdbx_strand_id
1 'polypeptide(L)' 'TGQNAINQAKQFNQTVTLTGLALTKLDGTAKGGVIFALAKQFGLPIRYIGVGEGIDDLRTFEAEPFVQALFAERERP' A
#
# COMPACT_ATOMS: atom_id res chain seq x y z
N THR A 1 7.29 -8.47 -4.41
CA THR A 1 8.40 -7.54 -4.65
C THR A 1 7.87 -6.11 -4.64
N GLY A 2 8.43 -5.20 -3.82
CA GLY A 2 7.97 -3.80 -3.76
C GLY A 2 8.32 -3.00 -5.02
N GLN A 3 9.47 -3.26 -5.63
CA GLN A 3 9.92 -2.57 -6.83
C GLN A 3 9.00 -2.77 -8.05
N ASN A 4 8.32 -3.93 -8.13
CA ASN A 4 7.39 -4.21 -9.21
C ASN A 4 6.16 -3.29 -9.16
N ALA A 5 5.64 -3.01 -7.96
CA ALA A 5 4.48 -2.12 -7.80
C ALA A 5 4.82 -0.69 -8.23
N ILE A 6 6.02 -0.21 -7.91
CA ILE A 6 6.51 1.11 -8.33
C ILE A 6 6.62 1.19 -9.85
N ASN A 7 7.23 0.18 -10.48
CA ASN A 7 7.41 0.16 -11.92
C ASN A 7 6.06 0.08 -12.65
N GLN A 8 5.11 -0.72 -12.15
CA GLN A 8 3.76 -0.81 -12.70
C GLN A 8 3.00 0.51 -12.56
N ALA A 9 3.02 1.15 -11.38
CA ALA A 9 2.39 2.45 -11.17
C ALA A 9 2.96 3.51 -12.11
N LYS A 10 4.29 3.52 -12.32
CA LYS A 10 4.94 4.42 -13.29
C LYS A 10 4.43 4.20 -14.71
N GLN A 11 4.45 2.95 -15.18
CA GLN A 11 4.02 2.62 -16.54
C GLN A 11 2.54 2.97 -16.76
N PHE A 12 1.67 2.64 -15.81
CA PHE A 12 0.25 2.97 -15.91
C PHE A 12 0.03 4.48 -15.93
N ASN A 13 0.70 5.24 -15.06
CA ASN A 13 0.56 6.69 -15.00
C ASN A 13 1.06 7.41 -16.26
N GLN A 14 1.98 6.78 -17.00
CA GLN A 14 2.43 7.28 -18.31
C GLN A 14 1.41 7.02 -19.42
N THR A 15 0.58 5.99 -19.30
CA THR A 15 -0.47 5.65 -20.27
C THR A 15 -1.78 6.39 -19.97
N VAL A 16 -2.13 6.53 -18.69
CA VAL A 16 -3.35 7.18 -18.22
C VAL A 16 -3.09 7.83 -16.87
N THR A 17 -3.57 9.05 -16.67
CA THR A 17 -3.42 9.74 -15.39
C THR A 17 -4.12 8.97 -14.27
N LEU A 18 -3.33 8.51 -13.30
CA LEU A 18 -3.87 7.89 -12.10
C LEU A 18 -4.38 8.96 -11.15
N THR A 19 -5.50 8.69 -10.48
CA THR A 19 -6.05 9.59 -9.46
C THR A 19 -5.83 9.04 -8.05
N GLY A 20 -5.40 7.79 -7.90
CA GLY A 20 -5.18 7.14 -6.62
C GLY A 20 -4.88 5.65 -6.78
N LEU A 21 -4.60 4.99 -5.65
CA LEU A 21 -4.11 3.61 -5.60
C LEU A 21 -4.93 2.75 -4.64
N ALA A 22 -5.07 1.47 -4.97
CA ALA A 22 -5.51 0.42 -4.07
C ALA A 22 -4.38 -0.62 -3.96
N LEU A 23 -3.99 -0.98 -2.73
CA LEU A 23 -2.84 -1.87 -2.49
C LEU A 23 -3.28 -3.14 -1.78
N THR A 24 -3.18 -4.27 -2.46
CA THR A 24 -3.62 -5.58 -1.94
C THR A 24 -2.46 -6.43 -1.44
N LYS A 25 -2.77 -7.55 -0.78
CA LYS A 25 -1.82 -8.57 -0.32
C LYS A 25 -0.84 -8.03 0.74
N LEU A 26 -1.35 -7.22 1.66
CA LEU A 26 -0.57 -6.67 2.78
C LEU A 26 -0.47 -7.62 3.99
N ASP A 27 -1.32 -8.63 4.05
CA ASP A 27 -1.39 -9.70 5.05
C ASP A 27 -0.17 -10.63 5.07
N GLY A 28 0.43 -10.91 3.92
CA GLY A 28 1.45 -11.95 3.80
C GLY A 28 2.89 -11.48 3.66
N THR A 29 3.18 -10.17 3.69
CA THR A 29 4.52 -9.69 3.31
C THR A 29 4.98 -8.41 4.00
N ALA A 30 6.29 -8.29 4.26
CA ALA A 30 7.01 -7.08 4.68
C ALA A 30 6.97 -5.93 3.64
N LYS A 31 5.89 -5.82 2.87
CA LYS A 31 5.67 -4.85 1.78
C LYS A 31 5.04 -3.55 2.28
N GLY A 32 4.79 -3.38 3.58
CA GLY A 32 4.39 -2.07 4.13
C GLY A 32 5.34 -0.93 3.70
N GLY A 33 6.63 -1.26 3.49
CA GLY A 33 7.63 -0.33 2.94
C GLY A 33 7.30 0.26 1.56
N VAL A 34 6.57 -0.47 0.69
CA VAL A 34 6.28 -0.01 -0.67
C VAL A 34 5.31 1.16 -0.69
N ILE A 35 4.43 1.25 0.31
CA ILE A 35 3.48 2.36 0.48
C ILE A 35 4.21 3.69 0.56
N PHE A 36 5.27 3.75 1.37
CA PHE A 36 6.08 4.96 1.51
C PHE A 36 6.79 5.33 0.21
N ALA A 37 7.31 4.35 -0.53
CA ALA A 37 7.97 4.60 -1.80
C ALA A 37 6.98 5.12 -2.87
N LEU A 38 5.79 4.52 -2.97
CA LEU A 38 4.74 4.96 -3.87
C LEU A 38 4.25 6.37 -3.53
N ALA A 39 3.99 6.64 -2.25
CA ALA A 39 3.58 7.96 -1.78
C ALA A 39 4.65 9.02 -2.11
N LYS A 40 5.92 8.73 -1.82
CA LYS A 40 7.05 9.64 -2.10
C LYS A 40 7.24 9.92 -3.58
N GLN A 41 7.07 8.91 -4.43
CA GLN A 41 7.37 9.03 -5.86
C GLN A 41 6.23 9.62 -6.67
N PHE A 42 4.98 9.30 -6.34
CA PHE A 42 3.83 9.65 -7.19
C PHE A 42 2.89 10.68 -6.57
N GLY A 43 2.91 10.88 -5.24
CA GLY A 43 1.98 11.80 -4.57
C GLY A 43 0.49 11.42 -4.72
N LEU A 44 0.21 10.19 -5.18
CA LEU A 44 -1.15 9.71 -5.40
C LEU A 44 -1.77 9.26 -4.07
N PRO A 45 -3.06 9.56 -3.83
CA PRO A 45 -3.73 9.09 -2.63
C PRO A 45 -3.90 7.58 -2.68
N ILE A 46 -3.44 6.90 -1.62
CA ILE A 46 -3.81 5.50 -1.38
C ILE A 46 -5.21 5.54 -0.77
N ARG A 47 -6.18 4.93 -1.46
CA ARG A 47 -7.59 4.95 -1.06
C ARG A 47 -7.99 3.69 -0.31
N TYR A 48 -7.43 2.55 -0.71
CA TYR A 48 -7.81 1.25 -0.19
C TYR A 48 -6.60 0.36 0.04
N ILE A 49 -6.73 -0.54 1.02
CA ILE A 49 -5.77 -1.61 1.29
C ILE A 49 -6.49 -2.96 1.42
N GLY A 50 -5.89 -4.00 0.84
CA GLY A 50 -6.34 -5.38 0.99
C GLY A 50 -5.44 -6.13 1.97
N VAL A 51 -6.01 -6.55 3.10
CA VAL A 51 -5.31 -7.20 4.23
C VAL A 51 -5.70 -8.68 4.38
N GLY A 52 -6.04 -9.32 3.28
CA GLY A 52 -6.46 -10.73 3.22
C GLY A 52 -7.07 -11.07 1.86
N GLU A 53 -7.69 -12.25 1.78
CA GLU A 53 -8.28 -12.79 0.54
C GLU A 53 -9.81 -12.73 0.52
N GLY A 54 -10.45 -12.46 1.66
CA GLY A 54 -11.90 -12.37 1.80
C GLY A 54 -12.49 -11.07 1.22
N ILE A 55 -13.80 -11.08 0.97
CA ILE A 55 -14.52 -9.90 0.47
C ILE A 55 -14.47 -8.72 1.46
N ASP A 56 -14.41 -9.03 2.75
CA ASP A 56 -14.36 -8.06 3.85
C ASP A 56 -12.92 -7.56 4.16
N ASP A 57 -11.92 -8.07 3.44
CA ASP A 57 -10.51 -7.73 3.68
C ASP A 57 -10.04 -6.51 2.88
N LEU A 58 -10.90 -5.92 2.05
CA LEU A 58 -10.66 -4.63 1.42
C LEU A 58 -11.18 -3.50 2.32
N ARG A 59 -10.28 -2.65 2.77
CA ARG A 59 -10.57 -1.56 3.71
C ARG A 59 -10.15 -0.21 3.15
N THR A 60 -10.80 0.86 3.57
CA THR A 60 -10.32 2.22 3.33
C THR A 60 -8.95 2.39 3.97
N PHE A 61 -8.02 3.07 3.28
CA PHE A 61 -6.71 3.34 3.82
C PHE A 61 -6.76 4.49 4.82
N GLU A 62 -6.30 4.22 6.04
CA GLU A 62 -6.11 5.22 7.08
C GLU A 62 -4.64 5.20 7.51
N ALA A 63 -3.95 6.33 7.35
CA ALA A 63 -2.50 6.40 7.55
C ALA A 63 -2.09 6.13 9.00
N GLU A 64 -2.86 6.65 9.96
CA GLU A 64 -2.56 6.55 11.39
C GLU A 64 -2.67 5.09 11.88
N PRO A 65 -3.81 4.37 11.71
CA PRO A 65 -3.88 2.95 12.04
C PRO A 65 -2.85 2.09 11.29
N PHE A 66 -2.55 2.43 10.03
CA PHE A 66 -1.57 1.70 9.24
C PHE A 66 -0.15 1.81 9.83
N VAL A 67 0.27 3.02 10.19
CA VAL A 67 1.58 3.28 10.82
C VAL A 67 1.65 2.61 12.19
N GLN A 68 0.60 2.73 13.01
CA GLN A 68 0.55 2.07 14.31
C GLN A 68 0.70 0.55 14.18
N ALA A 69 -0.04 -0.08 13.28
CA ALA A 69 0.06 -1.52 13.03
C ALA A 69 1.47 -1.95 12.56
N LEU A 70 2.11 -1.13 11.71
CA LEU A 70 3.46 -1.41 11.19
C LEU A 70 4.54 -1.45 12.28
N PHE A 71 4.37 -0.68 13.36
CA PHE A 71 5.34 -0.61 14.46
C PHE A 71 4.94 -1.41 15.70
N ALA A 72 3.65 -1.73 15.88
CA ALA A 72 3.15 -2.53 17.00
C ALA A 72 3.77 -3.94 17.07
N GLU A 73 4.13 -4.54 15.94
CA GLU A 73 4.78 -5.87 15.90
C GLU A 73 6.23 -5.87 16.38
N ARG A 74 6.88 -4.70 16.47
CA ARG A 74 8.28 -4.57 16.93
C ARG A 74 8.42 -4.42 18.44
N GLU A 75 7.31 -4.31 19.17
CA GLU A 75 7.28 -4.12 20.63
C GLU A 75 6.90 -5.38 21.42
N ARG A 76 7.04 -6.58 20.84
CA ARG A 76 6.99 -7.81 21.63
C ARG A 76 8.36 -8.03 22.30
N PRO A 77 8.44 -8.06 23.64
CA PRO A 77 9.69 -8.28 24.38
C PRO A 77 10.27 -9.67 24.14
#